data_AF-A0A7Z9ZGU1-F1
#
_entry.id   AF-A0A7Z9ZGU1-F1
#
_cell.length_a   1.000
_cell.length_b   1.000
_cell.length_c   1.000
_cell.angle_alpha   90.00
_cell.angle_beta   90.00
_cell.angle_gamma   90.00
#
_symmetry.space_group_name_H-M   'P 1'
#
loop_
_entity.id
_entity.type
_entity.pdbx_description
1 polymer ?
#
loop_
_entity_poly.entity_id
_entity_poly.type
_entity_poly.pdbx_seq_one_letter_code
_entity_poly.pdbx_strand_id
1 'polypeptide(L)'
;METAKLTVRLPKQLHQALRERAARSAQSLNKVIVDTLWRGLEREEAEPPSEYERTMAAIRKTGLVTTLGPGWDKYIEAAEDVSLEEVRQMWEGLPPLSEDIIADRGER
;
A
#
# COMPACT_ATOMS: atom_id res chain seq x y z
N MET A 1 18.36 14.51 17.13
CA MET A 1 18.71 14.33 15.71
C MET A 1 20.03 15.03 15.46
N GLU A 2 21.04 14.28 15.06
CA GLU A 2 22.31 14.88 14.61
C GLU A 2 22.05 15.64 13.31
N THR A 3 22.60 16.85 13.18
CA THR A 3 22.42 17.68 11.99
C THR A 3 23.75 17.82 11.27
N ALA A 4 23.75 17.57 9.97
CA ALA A 4 24.92 17.73 9.11
C ALA A 4 24.78 19.01 8.26
N LYS A 5 25.88 19.76 8.10
CA LYS A 5 25.91 20.94 7.24
C LYS A 5 26.26 20.55 5.81
N LEU A 6 25.30 20.69 4.90
CA LEU A 6 25.49 20.44 3.48
C LEU A 6 25.73 21.76 2.73
N THR A 7 26.77 21.82 1.90
CA THR A 7 27.02 22.94 0.98
C THR A 7 26.97 22.42 -0.46
N VAL A 8 25.98 22.88 -1.23
CA VAL A 8 25.74 22.42 -2.61
C VAL A 8 25.74 23.59 -3.58
N ARG A 9 26.25 23.34 -4.80
CA ARG A 9 26.12 24.28 -5.91
C ARG A 9 24.83 23.97 -6.66
N LEU A 10 23.85 24.87 -6.55
CA LEU A 10 22.56 24.73 -7.23
C LEU A 10 22.58 25.50 -8.56
N PRO A 11 21.99 24.94 -9.64
CA PRO A 11 21.68 25.71 -10.84
C PRO A 11 20.84 26.94 -10.49
N LYS A 12 21.14 28.08 -11.12
CA LYS A 12 20.47 29.36 -10.82
C LYS A 12 18.93 29.27 -10.91
N GLN A 13 18.44 28.53 -11.90
CA GLN A 13 17.01 28.30 -12.14
C GLN A 13 16.35 27.57 -10.95
N LEU A 14 17.01 26.53 -10.43
CA LEU A 14 16.51 25.76 -9.29
C LEU A 14 16.52 26.61 -8.00
N HIS A 15 17.58 27.38 -7.78
CA HIS A 15 17.66 28.29 -6.65
C HIS A 15 16.53 29.34 -6.68
N GLN A 16 16.23 29.90 -7.86
CA GLN A 16 15.13 30.84 -8.03
C GLN A 16 13.77 30.20 -7.73
N ALA A 17 13.49 29.02 -8.29
CA ALA A 17 12.24 28.30 -8.04
C ALA A 17 12.03 27.99 -6.55
N LEU A 18 13.09 27.58 -5.84
CA LEU A 18 13.04 27.33 -4.40
C LEU A 18 12.80 28.61 -3.59
N ARG A 19 13.39 29.74 -4.02
CA ARG A 19 13.17 31.05 -3.40
C ARG A 19 11.73 31.54 -3.57
N GLU A 20 11.17 31.41 -4.77
CA GLU A 20 9.77 31.75 -5.05
C GLU A 20 8.80 30.87 -4.25
N ARG A 21 9.14 29.58 -4.09
CA ARG A 21 8.38 28.66 -3.25
C ARG A 21 8.42 29.05 -1.77
N ALA A 22 9.59 29.39 -1.25
CA ALA A 22 9.76 29.86 0.13
C ALA A 22 8.98 31.16 0.40
N ALA A 23 8.98 32.09 -0.56
CA ALA A 23 8.19 33.31 -0.47
C ALA A 23 6.68 33.02 -0.40
N ARG A 24 6.18 32.09 -1.23
CA ARG A 24 4.76 31.70 -1.24
C ARG A 24 4.32 30.95 0.03
N SER A 25 5.18 30.13 0.61
CA SER A 25 4.86 29.34 1.80
C SER A 25 5.19 30.03 3.13
N ALA A 26 5.72 31.27 3.10
CA ALA A 26 6.21 32.00 4.27
C ALA A 26 7.20 31.18 5.12
N GLN A 27 7.99 30.32 4.47
CA GLN A 27 8.98 29.46 5.11
C GLN A 27 10.40 29.93 4.78
N SER A 28 11.37 29.53 5.61
CA SER A 28 12.77 29.76 5.29
C SER A 28 13.20 28.94 4.08
N LEU A 29 14.11 29.49 3.27
CA LEU A 29 14.64 28.80 2.10
C LEU A 29 15.27 27.45 2.48
N ASN A 30 15.97 27.39 3.62
CA ASN A 30 16.57 26.15 4.13
C ASN A 30 15.51 25.08 4.42
N LYS A 31 14.39 25.45 5.03
CA LYS A 31 13.29 24.51 5.28
C LYS A 31 12.72 23.96 3.98
N VAL A 32 12.49 24.82 3.00
CA VAL A 32 11.99 24.40 1.68
C VAL A 32 12.98 23.48 0.95
N ILE A 33 14.29 23.75 1.05
CA ILE A 33 15.33 22.90 0.48
C ILE A 33 15.30 21.51 1.14
N VAL A 34 15.31 21.45 2.48
CA VAL A 34 15.27 20.18 3.21
C VAL A 34 13.99 19.40 2.90
N ASP A 35 12.83 20.04 2.93
CA ASP A 35 11.55 19.40 2.61
C ASP A 35 11.51 18.88 1.17
N THR A 36 12.14 19.58 0.23
CA THR A 36 12.17 19.16 -1.18
C THR A 36 13.12 17.98 -1.39
N LEU A 37 14.28 17.98 -0.72
CA LEU A 37 15.22 16.86 -0.73
C LEU A 37 14.58 15.61 -0.11
N TRP A 38 13.92 15.77 1.03
CA TRP A 38 13.25 14.67 1.72
C TRP A 38 12.19 14.01 0.82
N ARG A 39 11.30 14.80 0.21
CA ARG A 39 10.30 14.29 -0.73
C ARG A 39 10.88 13.69 -2.00
N GLY A 40 12.04 14.18 -2.44
CA GLY A 40 12.73 13.64 -3.60
C GLY A 40 13.24 12.22 -3.33
N LEU A 41 13.88 12.05 -2.18
CA LEU A 41 14.42 10.77 -1.73
C LEU A 41 13.30 9.76 -1.41
N GLU A 42 12.23 10.17 -0.73
CA GLU A 42 11.05 9.32 -0.47
C GLU A 42 10.39 8.83 -1.77
N ARG A 43 10.50 9.60 -2.86
CA ARG A 43 9.85 9.27 -4.14
C ARG A 43 10.71 8.37 -5.03
N GLU A 44 12.04 8.35 -4.85
CA GLU A 44 12.93 7.42 -5.54
C GLU A 44 12.85 5.99 -4.96
N GLU A 45 12.48 5.84 -3.69
CA GLU A 45 12.31 4.52 -3.04
C GLU A 45 10.96 3.86 -3.33
N ALA A 46 10.01 4.57 -3.94
CA ALA A 46 8.74 3.97 -4.35
C ALA A 46 8.93 3.20 -5.66
N GLU A 47 9.31 1.93 -5.56
CA GLU A 47 9.24 1.00 -6.69
C GLU A 47 7.86 1.12 -7.36
N PRO A 48 7.79 1.14 -8.70
CA PRO A 48 6.51 1.15 -9.38
C PRO A 48 5.70 -0.06 -8.89
N PRO A 49 4.42 0.13 -8.51
CA PRO A 49 3.65 -0.93 -7.88
C PRO A 49 3.60 -2.14 -8.80
N SER A 50 3.92 -3.29 -8.22
CA SER A 50 3.83 -4.60 -8.87
C SER A 50 2.43 -4.82 -9.47
N GLU A 51 2.31 -5.74 -10.41
CA GLU A 51 0.99 -6.13 -10.94
C GLU A 51 0.03 -6.59 -9.85
N TYR A 52 0.55 -7.26 -8.83
CA TYR A 52 -0.22 -7.66 -7.66
C TYR A 52 -0.76 -6.45 -6.89
N GLU A 53 0.08 -5.44 -6.62
CA GLU A 53 -0.34 -4.23 -5.90
C GLU A 53 -1.34 -3.39 -6.71
N ARG A 54 -1.14 -3.30 -8.03
CA ARG A 54 -2.09 -2.63 -8.94
C ARG A 54 -3.44 -3.32 -8.94
N THR A 55 -3.46 -4.65 -9.01
CA THR A 55 -4.67 -5.47 -8.94
C THR A 55 -5.36 -5.29 -7.60
N MET A 56 -4.63 -5.42 -6.48
CA MET A 56 -5.19 -5.25 -5.15
C MET A 56 -5.72 -3.83 -4.89
N ALA A 57 -5.06 -2.80 -5.44
CA ALA A 57 -5.55 -1.43 -5.37
C ALA A 57 -6.86 -1.24 -6.17
N ALA A 58 -6.99 -1.88 -7.34
CA ALA A 58 -8.22 -1.87 -8.12
C ALA A 58 -9.37 -2.57 -7.38
N ILE A 59 -9.11 -3.74 -6.78
CA ILE A 59 -10.11 -4.48 -6.02
C ILE A 59 -10.49 -3.72 -4.74
N ARG A 60 -9.55 -3.09 -4.02
CA ARG A 60 -9.89 -2.26 -2.85
C ARG A 60 -10.80 -1.07 -3.22
N LYS A 61 -10.63 -0.48 -4.41
CA LYS A 61 -11.47 0.61 -4.90
C LYS A 61 -12.92 0.22 -5.17
N THR A 62 -13.22 -1.05 -5.42
CA THR A 62 -14.61 -1.50 -5.64
C THR A 62 -15.39 -1.61 -4.33
N GLY A 63 -14.72 -1.53 -3.17
CA GLY A 63 -15.34 -1.74 -1.87
C GLY A 63 -15.71 -3.20 -1.59
N LEU A 64 -15.35 -4.13 -2.50
CA LEU A 64 -15.64 -5.57 -2.38
C LEU A 64 -14.62 -6.32 -1.50
N VAL A 65 -13.53 -5.65 -1.08
CA VAL A 65 -12.54 -6.22 -0.16
C VAL A 65 -12.66 -5.58 1.20
N THR A 66 -13.15 -6.36 2.15
CA THR A 66 -13.00 -6.07 3.58
C THR A 66 -11.61 -6.52 3.99
N THR A 67 -10.75 -5.60 4.41
CA THR A 67 -9.46 -5.98 5.02
C THR A 67 -9.74 -6.76 6.30
N LEU A 68 -9.06 -7.90 6.48
CA LEU A 68 -9.03 -8.62 7.75
C LEU A 68 -8.41 -7.68 8.80
N GLY A 69 -9.26 -7.04 9.59
CA GLY A 69 -8.89 -6.15 10.68
C GLY A 69 -9.23 -6.76 12.04
N PRO A 70 -9.06 -6.01 13.15
CA PRO A 70 -9.22 -6.54 14.51
C PRO A 70 -10.57 -7.19 14.83
N GLY A 71 -11.61 -6.89 14.04
CA GLY A 71 -12.93 -7.54 14.17
C GLY A 71 -12.99 -8.97 13.63
N TRP A 72 -11.95 -9.43 12.92
CA TRP A 72 -11.83 -10.79 12.40
C TRP A 72 -11.10 -11.73 13.36
N ASP A 73 -10.31 -11.19 14.28
CA ASP A 73 -9.51 -11.98 15.24
C ASP A 73 -10.39 -12.97 16.03
N LYS A 74 -11.61 -12.55 16.40
CA LYS A 74 -12.60 -13.42 17.08
C LYS A 74 -13.05 -14.63 16.26
N TYR A 75 -12.93 -14.61 14.93
CA TYR A 75 -13.27 -15.74 14.06
C TYR A 75 -12.04 -16.62 13.78
N ILE A 76 -10.84 -16.06 13.91
CA ILE A 76 -9.57 -16.77 13.75
C ILE A 76 -9.21 -17.50 15.04
N GLU A 77 -9.33 -16.84 16.19
CA GLU A 77 -9.06 -17.41 17.52
C GLU A 77 -10.12 -18.44 17.96
N ALA A 78 -11.32 -18.39 17.39
CA ALA A 78 -12.39 -19.35 17.68
C ALA A 78 -12.39 -20.58 16.76
N ALA A 79 -11.51 -20.62 15.76
CA ALA A 79 -11.31 -21.81 14.95
C ALA A 79 -10.49 -22.82 15.78
N GLU A 80 -11.00 -24.04 15.94
CA GLU A 80 -10.17 -25.13 16.46
C GLU A 80 -8.93 -25.29 15.55
N ASP A 81 -7.79 -25.62 16.14
CA ASP A 81 -6.57 -25.94 15.39
C ASP A 81 -6.79 -27.25 14.62
N VAL A 82 -7.42 -27.15 13.44
CA VAL A 82 -7.66 -28.28 12.54
C VAL A 82 -6.43 -28.48 11.66
N SER A 83 -5.89 -29.69 11.64
CA SER A 83 -4.78 -30.06 10.77
C SER A 83 -5.18 -30.07 9.29
N LEU A 84 -4.20 -29.95 8.39
CA LEU A 84 -4.44 -29.98 6.94
C LEU A 84 -5.11 -31.30 6.50
N GLU A 85 -4.73 -32.41 7.12
CA GLU A 85 -5.32 -33.73 6.89
C GLU A 85 -6.79 -33.79 7.30
N GLU A 86 -7.15 -33.20 8.44
CA GLU A 86 -8.53 -33.13 8.91
C GLU A 86 -9.39 -32.23 8.02
N VAL A 87 -8.86 -31.09 7.57
CA VAL A 87 -9.54 -30.23 6.57
C VAL A 87 -9.80 -31.01 5.28
N ARG A 88 -8.82 -31.79 4.80
CA ARG A 88 -8.98 -32.61 3.60
C ARG A 88 -10.06 -33.68 3.77
N GLN A 89 -10.14 -34.33 4.93
CA GLN A 89 -11.19 -35.30 5.22
C GLN A 89 -12.57 -34.64 5.32
N MET A 90 -12.68 -33.47 5.96
CA MET A 90 -13.94 -32.73 6.06
C MET A 90 -14.50 -32.31 4.70
N TRP A 91 -13.62 -32.10 3.72
CA TRP A 91 -13.96 -31.65 2.38
C TRP A 91 -14.01 -32.79 1.37
N GLU A 92 -13.77 -34.03 1.80
CA GLU A 92 -13.80 -35.20 0.94
C GLU A 92 -15.22 -35.47 0.42
N GLY A 93 -15.37 -35.54 -0.89
CA GLY A 93 -16.67 -35.77 -1.55
C GLY A 93 -17.52 -34.52 -1.74
N LEU A 94 -17.07 -33.34 -1.30
CA LEU A 94 -17.69 -32.07 -1.67
C LEU A 94 -17.19 -31.60 -3.05
N PRO A 95 -18.08 -31.07 -3.91
CA PRO A 95 -17.64 -30.45 -5.15
C PRO A 95 -16.75 -29.24 -4.85
N PRO A 96 -15.82 -28.89 -5.76
CA PRO A 96 -15.07 -27.65 -5.64
C PRO A 96 -16.02 -26.46 -5.51
N LEU A 97 -15.73 -25.53 -4.59
CA LEU A 97 -16.54 -24.32 -4.38
C LEU A 97 -16.77 -23.53 -5.69
N SER A 98 -15.85 -23.62 -6.64
CA SER A 98 -16.01 -23.03 -7.97
C SER A 98 -17.23 -23.57 -8.72
N GLU A 99 -17.52 -24.88 -8.63
CA GLU A 99 -18.67 -25.49 -9.30
C GLU A 99 -19.98 -25.01 -8.68
N ASP A 100 -20.04 -24.88 -7.34
CA ASP A 100 -21.20 -24.32 -6.65
C ASP A 100 -21.44 -22.85 -7.01
N ILE A 101 -20.38 -22.05 -7.09
CA ILE A 101 -20.47 -20.64 -7.51
C ILE A 101 -20.94 -20.52 -8.97
N ILE A 102 -20.51 -21.42 -9.86
CA ILE A 102 -20.94 -21.45 -11.26
C ILE A 102 -22.41 -21.86 -11.36
N ALA A 103 -22.82 -22.89 -10.62
CA ALA A 103 -24.19 -23.36 -10.57
C ALA A 103 -25.15 -22.27 -10.04
N ASP A 104 -24.76 -21.55 -8.98
CA ASP A 104 -25.55 -20.47 -8.38
C ASP A 104 -25.65 -19.23 -9.31
N ARG A 105 -24.62 -18.97 -10.12
CA ARG A 105 -24.65 -17.93 -11.17
C ARG A 105 -25.54 -18.28 -12.36
N GLY A 106 -25.98 -19.53 -12.47
CA GLY A 106 -26.82 -20.00 -13.58
C GLY A 106 -26.11 -20.02 -14.94
N GLU A 107 -24.77 -19.97 -14.96
CA GLU A 107 -23.99 -20.08 -16.18
C GLU A 107 -24.04 -21.55 -16.65
N ARG A 108 -24.74 -21.78 -17.78
CA ARG A 108 -24.72 -23.04 -18.53
C ARG A 108 -23.71 -22.97 -19.66
#